data_AF-A0A5N5MIZ2-F1
#
_entry.id   AF-A0A5N5MIZ2-F1
#
_cell.length_a   1.000
_cell.length_b   1.000
_cell.length_c   1.000
_cell.angle_alpha   90.00
_cell.angle_beta   90.00
_cell.angle_gamma   90.00
#
_symmetry.space_group_name_H-M   'P 1'
#
loop_
_entity.id
_entity.type
_entity.pdbx_description
1 polymer ?
#
loop_
_entity_poly.entity_id
_entity_poly.type
_entity_poly.pdbx_seq_one_letter_code
_entity_poly.pdbx_strand_id
1 'polypeptide(L)'
;MSRVFVLVDALDEYDDRRSRFLESLYSLQGKHGINLFATSRDIRPIVKQFENFPQVEIRATDQDVRAHLEGCLESHDGELPTFIQRSQQHKQAIVDTITEAADRIPYVISIKDKMTP
;
A
#
# COMPACT_ATOMS: atom_id res chain seq x y z
N MET A 1 -0.44 0.09 -31.34
CA MET A 1 -1.42 -0.43 -30.36
C MET A 1 -1.16 0.25 -29.02
N SER A 2 -2.16 0.89 -28.43
CA SER A 2 -2.05 1.52 -27.10
C SER A 2 -2.35 0.50 -26.00
N ARG A 3 -1.50 0.44 -24.98
CA ARG A 3 -1.75 -0.34 -23.75
C ARG A 3 -2.38 0.58 -22.70
N VAL A 4 -3.42 0.10 -22.03
CA VAL A 4 -4.11 0.84 -20.96
C VAL A 4 -3.88 0.12 -19.65
N PHE A 5 -3.48 0.90 -18.64
CA PHE A 5 -3.25 0.45 -17.28
C PHE A 5 -4.23 1.17 -16.36
N VAL A 6 -4.90 0.41 -15.49
CA VAL A 6 -5.81 0.94 -14.47
C VAL A 6 -5.26 0.56 -13.11
N LEU A 7 -4.99 1.56 -12.28
CA LEU A 7 -4.62 1.39 -10.88
C LEU A 7 -5.79 1.84 -10.01
N VAL A 8 -6.28 0.94 -9.17
CA VAL A 8 -7.29 1.22 -8.15
C VAL A 8 -6.59 1.33 -6.81
N ASP A 9 -6.65 2.49 -6.17
CA ASP A 9 -6.09 2.68 -4.84
C ASP A 9 -7.13 2.39 -3.75
N ALA A 10 -6.68 1.89 -2.59
CA ALA A 10 -7.46 1.67 -1.38
C ALA A 10 -8.78 0.91 -1.61
N LEU A 11 -8.73 -0.21 -2.34
CA LEU A 11 -9.90 -1.00 -2.69
C LEU A 11 -10.70 -1.50 -1.46
N ASP A 12 -10.06 -1.61 -0.29
CA ASP A 12 -10.71 -1.93 0.99
C ASP A 12 -11.62 -0.84 1.54
N GLU A 13 -11.41 0.42 1.18
CA GLU A 13 -12.26 1.54 1.60
C GLU A 13 -13.57 1.61 0.78
N TYR A 14 -13.65 0.81 -0.28
CA TYR A 14 -14.84 0.68 -1.10
C TYR A 14 -15.70 -0.48 -0.58
N ASP A 15 -16.85 -0.15 0.02
CA ASP A 15 -17.70 -1.08 0.78
C ASP A 15 -18.68 -1.90 -0.10
N ASP A 16 -19.98 -1.90 0.19
CA ASP A 16 -21.04 -2.79 -0.31
C ASP A 16 -21.24 -2.79 -1.85
N ARG A 17 -20.58 -1.88 -2.56
CA ARG A 17 -20.54 -1.81 -4.03
C ARG A 17 -19.27 -2.40 -4.67
N ARG A 18 -18.30 -2.87 -3.88
CA ARG A 18 -17.02 -3.42 -4.35
C ARG A 18 -17.17 -4.56 -5.34
N SER A 19 -18.04 -5.52 -5.08
CA SER A 19 -18.26 -6.65 -5.98
C SER A 19 -18.71 -6.19 -7.38
N ARG A 20 -19.67 -5.26 -7.45
CA ARG A 20 -20.17 -4.70 -8.73
C ARG A 20 -19.12 -3.88 -9.45
N PHE A 21 -18.30 -3.14 -8.70
CA PHE A 21 -17.18 -2.39 -9.26
C PHE A 21 -16.13 -3.33 -9.87
N LEU A 22 -15.74 -4.38 -9.14
CA LEU A 22 -14.79 -5.39 -9.62
C LEU A 22 -15.34 -6.16 -10.84
N GLU A 23 -16.61 -6.56 -10.83
CA GLU A 23 -17.28 -7.16 -11.99
C GLU A 23 -17.18 -6.27 -13.25
N SER A 24 -17.36 -4.97 -13.07
CA SER A 24 -17.27 -4.00 -14.16
C SER A 24 -15.84 -3.89 -14.70
N LEU A 25 -14.84 -3.86 -13.81
CA LEU A 25 -13.42 -3.87 -14.18
C LEU A 25 -13.02 -5.17 -14.90
N TYR A 26 -13.48 -6.32 -14.42
CA TYR A 26 -13.23 -7.60 -15.07
C TYR A 26 -13.91 -7.69 -16.44
N SER A 27 -15.12 -7.15 -16.59
CA SER A 27 -15.79 -7.04 -17.89
C SER A 27 -14.98 -6.19 -18.87
N LEU A 28 -14.48 -5.03 -18.40
CA LEU A 28 -13.66 -4.12 -19.19
C LEU A 28 -12.34 -4.78 -19.62
N GLN A 29 -11.70 -5.51 -18.70
CA GLN A 29 -10.51 -6.31 -18.99
C GLN A 29 -10.77 -7.43 -19.99
N GLY A 30 -11.90 -8.13 -19.88
CA GLY A 30 -12.30 -9.17 -20.82
C GLY A 30 -12.50 -8.64 -22.24
N LYS A 31 -13.13 -7.46 -22.37
CA LYS A 31 -13.48 -6.83 -23.66
C LYS A 31 -12.32 -6.11 -24.33
N HIS A 32 -11.49 -5.42 -23.57
CA HIS A 32 -10.48 -4.48 -24.10
C HIS A 32 -9.03 -4.86 -23.79
N GLY A 33 -8.80 -5.94 -23.01
CA GLY A 33 -7.45 -6.38 -22.69
C GLY A 33 -6.66 -5.39 -21.83
N ILE A 34 -7.35 -4.63 -20.96
CA ILE A 34 -6.69 -3.68 -20.05
C ILE A 34 -5.90 -4.42 -18.97
N ASN A 35 -4.86 -3.76 -18.46
CA ASN A 35 -4.09 -4.25 -17.32
C ASN A 35 -4.65 -3.63 -16.03
N LEU A 36 -4.94 -4.46 -15.03
CA LEU A 36 -5.55 -4.03 -13.79
C LEU A 36 -4.60 -4.28 -12.62
N PHE A 37 -4.44 -3.23 -11.80
CA PHE A 37 -3.74 -3.22 -10.54
C PHE A 37 -4.67 -2.67 -9.46
N ALA A 38 -4.66 -3.26 -8.28
CA ALA A 38 -5.40 -2.75 -7.14
C ALA A 38 -4.53 -2.82 -5.88
N THR A 39 -4.53 -1.77 -5.07
CA THR A 39 -3.98 -1.77 -3.71
C THR A 39 -5.10 -1.96 -2.70
N SER A 40 -4.81 -2.63 -1.60
CA SER A 40 -5.75 -2.86 -0.51
C SER A 40 -5.00 -3.25 0.75
N ARG A 41 -5.57 -2.98 1.93
CA ARG A 41 -5.17 -3.66 3.17
C ARG A 41 -5.40 -5.17 3.07
N ASP A 42 -4.60 -5.95 3.79
CA ASP A 42 -4.81 -7.40 3.95
C ASP A 42 -6.03 -7.69 4.85
N ILE A 43 -7.22 -7.65 4.23
CA ILE A 43 -8.46 -8.08 4.86
C ILE A 43 -8.99 -9.34 4.18
N ARG A 44 -9.41 -10.32 4.98
CA ARG A 44 -9.90 -11.64 4.52
C ARG A 44 -10.89 -11.58 3.34
N PRO A 45 -11.87 -10.65 3.29
CA PRO A 45 -12.81 -10.59 2.17
C PRO A 45 -12.14 -10.22 0.83
N ILE A 46 -11.08 -9.43 0.84
CA ILE A 46 -10.37 -9.01 -0.37
C ILE A 46 -9.41 -10.09 -0.82
N VAL A 47 -8.59 -10.65 0.09
CA VAL A 47 -7.67 -11.73 -0.25
C VAL A 47 -8.39 -12.89 -0.95
N LYS A 48 -9.58 -13.27 -0.47
CA LYS A 48 -10.41 -14.28 -1.14
C LYS A 48 -10.86 -13.89 -2.55
N GLN A 49 -11.20 -12.63 -2.78
CA GLN A 49 -11.60 -12.16 -4.11
C GLN A 49 -10.44 -12.21 -5.11
N PHE A 50 -9.20 -12.09 -4.62
CA PHE A 50 -8.00 -12.06 -5.45
C PHE A 50 -7.15 -13.34 -5.41
N GLU A 51 -7.61 -14.41 -4.75
CA GLU A 51 -6.85 -15.65 -4.54
C GLU A 51 -6.31 -16.29 -5.84
N ASN A 52 -7.03 -16.10 -6.95
CA ASN A 52 -6.68 -16.66 -8.26
C ASN A 52 -5.86 -15.69 -9.14
N PHE A 53 -5.45 -14.55 -8.59
CA PHE A 53 -4.62 -13.56 -9.28
C PHE A 53 -3.26 -13.45 -8.60
N PRO A 54 -2.20 -13.13 -9.36
CA PRO A 54 -0.93 -12.73 -8.79
C PRO A 54 -1.13 -11.64 -7.73
N GLN A 55 -0.48 -11.82 -6.59
CA GLN A 55 -0.52 -10.91 -5.45
C GLN A 55 0.91 -10.61 -5.02
N VAL A 56 1.18 -9.35 -4.70
CA VAL A 56 2.45 -8.92 -4.11
C VAL A 56 2.14 -8.26 -2.79
N GLU A 57 2.64 -8.85 -1.70
CA GLU A 57 2.65 -8.22 -0.39
C GLU A 57 3.73 -7.14 -0.37
N ILE A 58 3.33 -5.92 0.04
CA ILE A 58 4.23 -4.81 0.30
C ILE A 58 4.22 -4.58 1.80
N ARG A 59 5.37 -4.86 2.41
CA ARG A 59 5.62 -4.64 3.84
C ARG A 59 6.98 -3.99 4.01
N ALA A 60 6.99 -2.85 4.70
CA ALA A 60 8.23 -2.24 5.15
C ALA A 60 8.80 -3.06 6.30
N THR A 61 10.11 -3.32 6.30
CA THR A 61 10.76 -3.90 7.46
C THR A 61 10.91 -2.84 8.56
N ASP A 62 11.07 -3.29 9.80
CA ASP A 62 11.44 -2.41 10.91
C ASP A 62 12.64 -1.51 10.57
N GLN A 63 13.61 -2.05 9.83
CA GLN A 63 14.80 -1.32 9.43
C GLN A 63 14.46 -0.21 8.42
N ASP A 64 13.57 -0.48 7.46
CA ASP A 64 13.12 0.52 6.48
C ASP A 64 12.38 1.66 7.18
N VAL A 65 11.49 1.33 8.13
CA VAL A 65 10.72 2.31 8.90
C VAL A 65 11.65 3.17 9.76
N ARG A 66 12.59 2.55 10.48
CA ARG A 66 13.59 3.27 11.29
C ARG A 66 14.42 4.22 10.43
N ALA A 67 15.01 3.73 9.35
CA ALA A 67 15.85 4.54 8.46
C ALA A 67 15.08 5.72 7.87
N HIS A 68 13.81 5.52 7.49
CA HIS A 68 12.96 6.59 7.00
C HIS A 68 12.69 7.65 8.08
N LEU A 69 12.31 7.22 9.30
CA LEU A 69 12.01 8.13 10.40
C LEU A 69 13.23 8.91 10.87
N GLU A 70 14.40 8.27 10.98
CA GLU A 70 15.66 8.93 11.30
C GLU A 70 15.98 10.01 10.25
N GLY A 71 15.88 9.67 8.96
CA GLY A 71 16.06 10.64 7.88
C GLY A 71 15.05 11.79 7.92
N CYS A 72 13.79 11.55 8.28
CA CYS A 72 12.77 12.58 8.47
C CYS A 72 13.11 13.51 9.65
N LEU A 73 13.51 12.94 10.79
CA LEU A 73 13.87 13.69 11.99
C LEU A 73 15.13 14.55 11.78
N GLU A 74 16.07 14.09 10.96
CA GLU A 74 17.25 14.87 10.57
C GLU A 74 16.91 15.98 9.58
N SER A 75 16.16 15.66 8.52
CA SER A 75 15.83 16.61 7.44
C SER A 75 14.83 17.68 7.85
N HIS A 76 13.95 17.40 8.81
CA HIS A 76 12.92 18.32 9.28
C HIS A 76 13.19 18.82 10.71
N ASP A 77 14.42 18.69 11.22
CA ASP A 77 14.73 19.05 12.61
C ASP A 77 14.32 20.51 12.93
N GLY A 78 14.46 21.42 11.97
CA GLY A 78 14.03 22.82 12.12
C GLY A 78 12.52 23.05 12.27
N GLU A 79 11.69 22.09 11.85
CA GLU A 79 10.22 22.15 11.91
C GLU A 79 9.65 21.43 13.13
N LEU A 80 10.46 20.59 13.78
CA LEU A 80 10.05 19.88 14.98
C LEU A 80 9.96 20.83 16.19
N PRO A 81 9.08 20.57 17.15
CA PRO A 81 9.12 21.25 18.44
C PRO A 81 10.51 21.18 19.09
N THR A 82 10.94 22.28 19.71
CA THR A 82 12.31 22.43 20.25
C THR A 82 12.68 21.37 21.29
N PHE A 83 11.69 20.84 22.02
CA PHE A 83 11.91 19.76 23.00
C PHE A 83 12.21 18.40 22.34
N ILE A 84 11.83 18.21 21.08
CA ILE A 84 12.15 17.01 20.30
C ILE A 84 13.54 17.19 19.67
N GLN A 85 13.82 18.36 19.08
CA GLN A 85 15.12 18.66 18.46
C GLN A 85 16.30 18.39 19.40
N ARG A 86 16.18 18.87 20.64
CA ARG A 86 17.24 18.81 21.66
C ARG A 86 17.36 17.48 22.38
N SER A 87 16.40 16.57 22.19
CA SER A 87 16.32 15.33 22.97
C SER A 87 16.45 14.12 22.07
N GLN A 88 17.63 13.51 22.09
CA GLN A 88 17.85 12.23 21.40
C GLN A 88 16.93 11.13 21.95
N GLN A 89 16.59 11.18 23.25
CA GLN A 89 15.64 10.26 23.85
C GLN A 89 14.24 10.40 23.23
N HIS A 90 13.77 11.62 22.96
CA HIS A 90 12.46 11.83 22.31
C HIS A 90 12.48 11.37 20.85
N LYS A 91 13.56 11.67 20.12
CA LYS A 91 13.76 11.19 18.74
C LYS A 91 13.71 9.67 18.69
N GLN A 92 14.45 8.99 19.58
CA GLN A 92 14.44 7.54 19.67
C GLN A 92 13.06 6.98 20.04
N ALA A 93 12.38 7.59 21.02
CA ALA A 93 11.04 7.15 21.41
C ALA A 93 10.02 7.24 20.26
N ILE A 94 10.11 8.27 19.42
CA ILE A 94 9.29 8.42 18.21
C ILE A 94 9.59 7.28 17.24
N VAL A 95 10.87 7.04 16.94
CA VAL A 95 11.32 5.99 16.02
C VAL A 95 10.81 4.63 16.50
N ASP A 96 11.04 4.28 17.77
CA ASP A 96 10.66 2.98 18.31
C ASP A 96 9.14 2.79 18.33
N THR A 97 8.39 3.79 18.80
CA THR A 97 6.92 3.71 18.92
C THR A 97 6.26 3.58 17.55
N ILE A 98 6.71 4.35 16.55
CA ILE A 98 6.12 4.27 15.21
C ILE A 98 6.53 2.97 14.52
N THR A 99 7.78 2.52 14.68
CA THR A 99 8.24 1.24 14.12
C THR A 99 7.38 0.08 14.64
N GLU A 100 7.14 0.01 15.94
CA GLU A 100 6.26 -1.01 16.54
C GLU A 100 4.81 -0.95 16.01
N ALA A 101 4.30 0.25 15.74
CA ALA A 101 2.94 0.44 15.23
C ALA A 101 2.79 0.15 13.72
N ALA A 102 3.85 0.36 12.93
CA ALA A 102 3.83 0.30 11.47
C ALA A 102 3.62 -1.11 10.91
N ASP A 103 3.92 -2.14 11.71
CA ASP A 103 3.87 -3.56 11.33
C ASP A 103 2.46 -4.07 10.97
N ARG A 104 1.44 -3.21 11.06
CA ARG A 104 0.01 -3.54 10.95
C ARG A 104 -0.63 -3.22 9.60
N ILE A 105 0.09 -2.70 8.61
CA ILE A 105 -0.50 -2.25 7.33
C ILE A 105 0.18 -2.91 6.12
N PRO A 106 -0.03 -4.22 5.88
CA PRO A 106 0.34 -4.83 4.62
C PRO A 106 -0.59 -4.36 3.50
N TYR A 107 0.00 -3.94 2.37
CA TYR A 107 -0.73 -3.69 1.13
C TYR A 107 -0.56 -4.88 0.19
N VAL A 108 -1.64 -5.28 -0.47
CA VAL A 108 -1.59 -6.29 -1.53
C VAL A 108 -1.78 -5.59 -2.87
N ILE A 109 -0.83 -5.76 -3.80
CA ILE A 109 -1.06 -5.46 -5.20
C ILE A 109 -1.54 -6.72 -5.89
N SER A 110 -2.78 -6.73 -6.40
CA SER A 110 -3.19 -7.79 -7.31
C SER A 110 -2.87 -7.40 -8.75
N ILE A 111 -2.10 -8.24 -9.44
CA ILE A 111 -1.68 -8.03 -10.82
C ILE A 111 -2.43 -9.03 -11.68
N LYS A 112 -3.24 -8.56 -12.62
CA LYS A 112 -3.67 -9.41 -13.73
C LYS A 112 -3.20 -8.82 -15.04
N ASP A 113 -2.04 -9.28 -15.47
CA ASP A 113 -1.46 -8.99 -16.77
C ASP A 113 -1.97 -10.00 -17.79
N LYS A 114 -2.57 -9.52 -18.89
CA LYS A 114 -2.74 -10.35 -20.08
C LYS A 114 -1.54 -10.10 -20.99
N MET A 115 -0.38 -10.56 -20.56
CA MET A 115 0.77 -10.75 -21.43
C MET A 115 0.57 -12.06 -22.19
N THR A 116 -0.18 -12.00 -23.28
CA THR A 116 0.07 -12.90 -24.42
C THR A 116 0.48 -12.03 -25.61
N PRO A 117 1.53 -12.43 -26.36
CA PRO A 117 1.93 -11.76 -27.60
C PRO A 117 0.84 -11.83 -28.67
#